data_AF-A0AAU3CMK0-F1
#
_entry.id   AF-A0AAU3CMK0-F1
#
_cell.length_a   1.000
_cell.length_b   1.000
_cell.length_c   1.000
_cell.angle_alpha   90.00
_cell.angle_beta   90.00
_cell.angle_gamma   90.00
#
_symmetry.space_group_name_H-M   'P 1'
#
loop_
_entity.id
_entity.type
_entity.pdbx_description
1 polymer ?
#
loop_
_entity_poly.entity_id
_entity_poly.type
_entity_poly.pdbx_seq_one_letter_code
_entity_poly.pdbx_strand_id
1 'polypeptide(L)'
;MSTRTGPQHYPGANRDHWYQDDFGGDPMEVNVVVLHTTEGRSLPDYGGGSAAPNLTAVPDFAARKLKWYQHFEIDVSSRALVNKRGGVETNTLNVCQAELVGTCDPDTHAKWKARDQAHVYWPKAPEWALRAVAEYLAWMHIHHRVPLRGPALWPAYPKSAGNAGGQRMTGERWNAFKGVCGHMHVPENAHGDPGALDFEALLNFAKAAVQD
;
A
#
# COMPACT_ATOMS: atom_id res chain seq x y z
N MET A 1 -13.04 -22.14 7.24
CA MET A 1 -13.20 -20.87 6.51
C MET A 1 -12.70 -19.78 7.44
N SER A 2 -11.72 -18.97 7.03
CA SER A 2 -11.35 -17.77 7.78
C SER A 2 -12.60 -16.91 7.89
N THR A 3 -13.03 -16.59 9.10
CA THR A 3 -14.15 -15.67 9.31
C THR A 3 -13.65 -14.28 8.94
N ARG A 4 -14.13 -13.72 7.83
CA ARG A 4 -13.91 -12.32 7.46
C ARG A 4 -14.76 -11.45 8.37
N THR A 5 -14.18 -10.81 9.39
CA THR A 5 -14.98 -10.17 10.45
C THR A 5 -15.20 -8.67 10.26
N GLY A 6 -14.36 -8.01 9.44
CA GLY A 6 -14.47 -6.59 9.16
C GLY A 6 -15.38 -6.25 7.95
N PRO A 7 -15.73 -4.97 7.77
CA PRO A 7 -16.31 -4.46 6.53
C PRO A 7 -15.40 -4.71 5.33
N GLN A 8 -15.94 -5.27 4.25
CA GLN A 8 -15.12 -5.65 3.08
C GLN A 8 -14.90 -4.52 2.08
N HIS A 9 -15.52 -3.37 2.29
CA HIS A 9 -15.42 -2.22 1.38
C HIS A 9 -15.00 -0.97 2.15
N TYR A 10 -13.96 -0.31 1.66
CA TYR A 10 -13.51 0.95 2.21
C TYR A 10 -14.54 2.05 1.90
N PRO A 11 -14.99 2.85 2.89
CA PRO A 11 -16.03 3.85 2.68
C PRO A 11 -15.70 4.83 1.56
N GLY A 12 -16.64 5.01 0.63
CA GLY A 12 -16.50 5.93 -0.49
C GLY A 12 -15.56 5.47 -1.61
N ALA A 13 -14.97 4.28 -1.52
CA ALA A 13 -14.17 3.73 -2.61
C ALA A 13 -15.04 3.45 -3.85
N ASN A 14 -14.57 3.91 -5.00
CA ASN A 14 -15.13 3.57 -6.30
C ASN A 14 -14.76 2.11 -6.63
N ARG A 15 -15.67 1.38 -7.28
CA ARG A 15 -15.51 -0.05 -7.63
C ARG A 15 -15.65 -0.31 -9.12
N ASP A 16 -15.51 0.72 -9.97
CA ASP A 16 -15.58 0.60 -11.44
C ASP A 16 -14.36 -0.15 -12.01
N HIS A 17 -13.33 -0.39 -11.19
CA HIS A 17 -12.15 -1.20 -11.50
C HIS A 17 -12.11 -2.47 -10.61
N TRP A 18 -13.24 -3.15 -10.45
CA TRP A 18 -13.32 -4.39 -9.68
C TRP A 18 -12.69 -5.55 -10.47
N TYR A 19 -11.75 -6.28 -9.86
CA TYR A 19 -11.03 -7.38 -10.51
C TYR A 19 -11.17 -8.73 -9.78
N GLN A 20 -11.73 -8.74 -8.57
CA GLN A 20 -11.86 -9.98 -7.78
C GLN A 20 -12.70 -11.05 -8.48
N ASP A 21 -13.70 -10.69 -9.29
CA ASP A 21 -14.56 -11.67 -9.96
C ASP A 21 -13.80 -12.44 -11.06
N ASP A 22 -12.83 -11.79 -11.70
CA ASP A 22 -12.03 -12.38 -12.79
C ASP A 22 -10.83 -13.18 -12.26
N PHE A 23 -10.22 -12.72 -11.16
CA PHE A 23 -8.98 -13.31 -10.64
C PHE A 23 -9.17 -14.15 -9.38
N GLY A 24 -10.31 -14.05 -8.71
CA GLY A 24 -10.55 -14.66 -7.40
C GLY A 24 -9.57 -14.20 -6.32
N GLY A 25 -9.56 -14.89 -5.19
CA GLY A 25 -8.62 -14.64 -4.09
C GLY A 25 -8.95 -15.51 -2.88
N ASP A 26 -7.97 -15.68 -2.01
CA ASP A 26 -8.11 -16.50 -0.81
C ASP A 26 -8.75 -15.66 0.31
N PRO A 27 -9.81 -16.17 0.99
CA PRO A 27 -10.32 -15.53 2.20
C PRO A 27 -9.26 -15.46 3.29
N MET A 28 -9.07 -14.28 3.87
CA MET A 28 -8.10 -14.00 4.92
C MET A 28 -8.77 -13.34 6.14
N GLU A 29 -7.99 -12.97 7.15
CA GLU A 29 -8.37 -11.97 8.16
C GLU A 29 -7.19 -11.01 8.28
N VAL A 30 -7.30 -9.85 7.64
CA VAL A 30 -6.16 -8.94 7.44
C VAL A 30 -5.59 -8.45 8.77
N ASN A 31 -4.27 -8.48 8.87
CA ASN A 31 -3.53 -7.91 10.00
C ASN A 31 -2.27 -7.14 9.56
N VAL A 32 -2.01 -7.09 8.24
CA VAL A 32 -0.93 -6.33 7.61
C VAL A 32 -1.49 -5.45 6.50
N VAL A 33 -1.02 -4.20 6.43
CA VAL A 33 -1.15 -3.34 5.25
C VAL A 33 0.20 -3.16 4.60
N VAL A 34 0.27 -3.40 3.29
CA VAL A 34 1.44 -3.06 2.46
C VAL A 34 1.13 -1.85 1.61
N LEU A 35 1.95 -0.81 1.74
CA LEU A 35 1.91 0.39 0.93
C LEU A 35 2.86 0.24 -0.26
N HIS A 36 2.35 0.60 -1.44
CA HIS A 36 3.07 0.59 -2.70
C HIS A 36 3.03 1.98 -3.35
N THR A 37 3.90 2.23 -4.33
CA THR A 37 3.73 3.37 -5.25
C THR A 37 3.66 2.87 -6.68
N THR A 38 2.72 3.44 -7.45
CA THR A 38 2.47 2.95 -8.82
C THR A 38 3.57 3.34 -9.81
N GLU A 39 4.46 4.25 -9.41
CA GLU A 39 5.44 4.91 -10.27
C GLU A 39 4.80 5.57 -11.51
N GLY A 40 3.53 5.94 -11.37
CA GLY A 40 2.69 6.54 -12.40
C GLY A 40 1.89 7.75 -11.88
N ARG A 41 1.24 8.47 -12.78
CA ARG A 41 0.45 9.69 -12.44
C ARG A 41 -1.06 9.50 -12.49
N SER A 42 -1.52 8.31 -12.87
CA SER A 42 -2.93 7.96 -13.03
C SER A 42 -3.21 6.59 -12.43
N LEU A 43 -4.50 6.27 -12.27
CA LEU A 43 -4.95 4.91 -11.95
C LEU A 43 -4.45 3.93 -13.02
N PRO A 44 -3.64 2.92 -12.67
CA PRO A 44 -3.24 1.86 -13.60
C PRO A 44 -4.41 0.91 -13.89
N ASP A 45 -4.36 0.24 -15.03
CA ASP A 45 -5.27 -0.88 -15.36
C ASP A 45 -4.80 -2.22 -14.76
N TYR A 46 -3.59 -2.25 -14.21
CA TYR A 46 -2.93 -3.42 -13.63
C TYR A 46 -2.88 -4.63 -14.57
N GLY A 47 -2.71 -4.38 -15.88
CA GLY A 47 -2.72 -5.43 -16.89
C GLY A 47 -4.07 -6.17 -16.89
N GLY A 48 -5.16 -5.40 -16.87
CA GLY A 48 -6.52 -5.90 -16.73
C GLY A 48 -6.80 -6.59 -15.40
N GLY A 49 -6.18 -6.15 -14.30
CA GLY A 49 -6.37 -6.73 -12.96
C GLY A 49 -5.39 -7.83 -12.55
N SER A 50 -4.57 -8.34 -13.47
CA SER A 50 -3.64 -9.45 -13.22
C SER A 50 -2.57 -9.16 -12.17
N ALA A 51 -2.30 -7.89 -11.89
CA ALA A 51 -1.38 -7.43 -10.85
C ALA A 51 -2.03 -6.43 -9.87
N ALA A 52 -3.36 -6.37 -9.80
CA ALA A 52 -4.04 -5.34 -9.02
C ALA A 52 -3.91 -5.57 -7.49
N PRO A 53 -3.74 -4.47 -6.71
CA PRO A 53 -3.76 -4.50 -5.24
C PRO A 53 -5.21 -4.60 -4.74
N ASN A 54 -5.44 -4.57 -3.41
CA ASN A 54 -6.81 -4.44 -2.89
C ASN A 54 -7.37 -3.04 -3.19
N LEU A 55 -6.57 -2.00 -2.99
CA LEU A 55 -6.96 -0.60 -3.21
C LEU A 55 -5.90 0.22 -3.93
N THR A 56 -6.34 1.32 -4.56
CA THR A 56 -5.48 2.33 -5.16
C THR A 56 -5.93 3.74 -4.79
N ALA A 57 -5.03 4.55 -4.23
CA ALA A 57 -5.31 5.94 -3.89
C ALA A 57 -4.82 6.88 -5.01
N VAL A 58 -5.75 7.62 -5.61
CA VAL A 58 -5.48 8.54 -6.74
C VAL A 58 -5.56 9.99 -6.29
N PRO A 59 -4.49 10.80 -6.44
CA PRO A 59 -4.51 12.23 -6.16
C PRO A 59 -5.56 13.01 -6.95
N ASP A 60 -6.43 13.73 -6.24
CA ASP A 60 -7.19 14.85 -6.78
C ASP A 60 -6.54 16.14 -6.27
N PHE A 61 -5.66 16.72 -7.09
CA PHE A 61 -4.89 17.91 -6.70
C PHE A 61 -5.75 19.16 -6.48
N ALA A 62 -6.84 19.30 -7.25
CA ALA A 62 -7.73 20.45 -7.12
C ALA A 62 -8.48 20.40 -5.78
N ALA A 63 -8.97 19.22 -5.40
CA ALA A 63 -9.66 19.02 -4.13
C ALA A 63 -8.73 18.70 -2.95
N ARG A 64 -7.42 18.53 -3.18
CA ARG A 64 -6.42 18.14 -2.17
C ARG A 64 -6.84 16.90 -1.36
N LYS A 65 -7.29 15.86 -2.07
CA LYS A 65 -7.75 14.59 -1.47
C LYS A 65 -7.29 13.39 -2.28
N LEU A 66 -7.39 12.21 -1.70
CA LEU A 66 -7.22 10.94 -2.42
C LEU A 66 -8.59 10.35 -2.78
N LYS A 67 -8.76 9.98 -4.05
CA LYS A 67 -9.89 9.18 -4.52
C LYS A 67 -9.50 7.70 -4.44
N TRP A 68 -10.30 6.91 -3.76
CA TRP A 68 -9.99 5.50 -3.52
C TRP A 68 -10.65 4.59 -4.57
N TYR A 69 -9.78 3.88 -5.27
CA TYR A 69 -9.88 2.67 -6.08
C TYR A 69 -10.07 1.43 -5.21
N GLN A 70 -11.14 0.63 -5.30
CA GLN A 70 -11.13 -0.71 -4.70
C GLN A 70 -11.35 -1.79 -5.77
N HIS A 71 -10.45 -2.78 -5.74
CA HIS A 71 -10.32 -3.82 -6.77
C HIS A 71 -10.63 -5.22 -6.24
N PHE A 72 -10.33 -5.45 -4.96
CA PHE A 72 -10.64 -6.67 -4.20
C PHE A 72 -11.23 -6.27 -2.84
N GLU A 73 -11.99 -7.18 -2.23
CA GLU A 73 -12.41 -7.08 -0.83
C GLU A 73 -11.18 -6.95 0.10
N ILE A 74 -11.37 -6.35 1.28
CA ILE A 74 -10.28 -6.15 2.24
C ILE A 74 -9.67 -7.48 2.70
N ASP A 75 -10.51 -8.43 3.14
CA ASP A 75 -10.08 -9.73 3.68
C ASP A 75 -9.98 -10.81 2.58
N VAL A 76 -9.51 -10.42 1.39
CA VAL A 76 -9.25 -11.31 0.26
C VAL A 76 -7.86 -11.02 -0.31
N SER A 77 -7.09 -12.08 -0.60
CA SER A 77 -5.78 -11.90 -1.21
C SER A 77 -5.89 -11.26 -2.59
N SER A 78 -5.06 -10.25 -2.85
CA SER A 78 -4.93 -9.60 -4.15
C SER A 78 -3.63 -10.05 -4.86
N ARG A 79 -3.12 -9.26 -5.82
CA ARG A 79 -2.12 -9.74 -6.79
C ARG A 79 -0.84 -8.89 -6.87
N ALA A 80 -0.71 -7.79 -6.13
CA ALA A 80 0.41 -6.86 -6.31
C ALA A 80 1.76 -7.34 -5.75
N LEU A 81 1.78 -8.29 -4.80
CA LEU A 81 3.02 -8.94 -4.36
C LEU A 81 3.39 -10.15 -5.23
N VAL A 82 4.69 -10.38 -5.40
CA VAL A 82 5.19 -11.65 -5.95
C VAL A 82 4.92 -12.76 -4.94
N ASN A 83 4.07 -13.72 -5.34
CA ASN A 83 3.65 -14.85 -4.51
C ASN A 83 4.29 -16.16 -4.98
N LYS A 84 5.48 -16.50 -4.47
CA LYS A 84 6.14 -17.75 -4.85
C LYS A 84 5.47 -18.94 -4.18
N ARG A 85 4.91 -19.85 -4.97
CA ARG A 85 4.31 -21.10 -4.47
C ARG A 85 5.33 -21.91 -3.68
N GLY A 86 4.98 -22.32 -2.47
CA GLY A 86 5.90 -23.03 -1.56
C GLY A 86 6.97 -22.15 -0.90
N GLY A 87 6.96 -20.85 -1.17
CA GLY A 87 7.70 -19.84 -0.42
C GLY A 87 6.89 -19.35 0.79
N VAL A 88 7.05 -18.07 1.11
CA VAL A 88 6.32 -17.38 2.19
C VAL A 88 4.84 -17.15 1.85
N GLU A 89 4.50 -17.20 0.56
CA GLU A 89 3.15 -16.93 0.05
C GLU A 89 2.63 -15.54 0.46
N THR A 90 3.41 -14.52 0.09
CA THR A 90 3.25 -13.13 0.54
C THR A 90 1.88 -12.49 0.27
N ASN A 91 1.14 -12.90 -0.77
CA ASN A 91 -0.21 -12.38 -1.04
C ASN A 91 -1.27 -12.98 -0.11
N THR A 92 -1.08 -14.21 0.37
CA THR A 92 -2.12 -14.99 1.07
C THR A 92 -1.93 -15.00 2.59
N LEU A 93 -0.98 -14.20 3.09
CA LEU A 93 -0.64 -14.15 4.51
C LEU A 93 -1.27 -12.94 5.23
N ASN A 94 -2.60 -12.81 5.14
CA ASN A 94 -3.39 -11.79 5.86
C ASN A 94 -3.01 -10.33 5.54
N VAL A 95 -2.73 -10.06 4.26
CA VAL A 95 -2.23 -8.76 3.79
C VAL A 95 -3.27 -8.06 2.94
N CYS A 96 -3.54 -6.79 3.27
CA CYS A 96 -4.21 -5.85 2.37
C CYS A 96 -3.18 -4.96 1.69
N GLN A 97 -3.26 -4.82 0.37
CA GLN A 97 -2.32 -4.05 -0.44
C GLN A 97 -2.97 -2.75 -0.90
N ALA A 98 -2.27 -1.64 -0.72
CA ALA A 98 -2.70 -0.32 -1.17
C ALA A 98 -1.63 0.34 -2.05
N GLU A 99 -1.98 0.58 -3.31
CA GLU A 99 -1.18 1.36 -4.26
C GLU A 99 -1.43 2.85 -4.09
N LEU A 100 -0.35 3.63 -4.11
CA LEU A 100 -0.41 5.08 -3.95
C LEU A 100 0.05 5.74 -5.26
N VAL A 101 -0.87 6.34 -6.01
CA VAL A 101 -0.53 6.94 -7.31
C VAL A 101 0.44 8.11 -7.10
N GLY A 102 1.59 8.01 -7.75
CA GLY A 102 2.72 8.90 -7.63
C GLY A 102 4.02 8.12 -7.82
N THR A 103 5.12 8.69 -7.35
CA THR A 103 6.45 8.09 -7.47
C THR A 103 7.23 8.20 -6.18
N CYS A 104 8.07 7.21 -5.90
CA CYS A 104 9.12 7.30 -4.88
C CYS A 104 10.52 7.53 -5.47
N ASP A 105 10.66 7.44 -6.80
CA ASP A 105 11.90 7.63 -7.52
C ASP A 105 12.23 9.12 -7.70
N PRO A 106 13.35 9.63 -7.14
CA PRO A 106 13.76 11.02 -7.29
C PRO A 106 14.03 11.43 -8.75
N ASP A 107 14.47 10.51 -9.62
CA ASP A 107 14.73 10.81 -11.03
C ASP A 107 13.43 11.00 -11.81
N THR A 108 12.45 10.14 -11.56
CA THR A 108 11.09 10.27 -12.11
C THR A 108 10.41 11.54 -11.60
N HIS A 109 10.51 11.85 -10.30
CA HIS A 109 10.06 13.11 -9.71
C HIS A 109 10.68 14.32 -10.43
N ALA A 110 12.01 14.35 -10.59
CA ALA A 110 12.71 15.44 -11.24
C ALA A 110 12.25 15.64 -12.70
N LYS A 111 12.08 14.55 -13.46
CA LYS A 111 11.59 14.59 -14.84
C LYS A 111 10.18 15.13 -14.95
N TRP A 112 9.25 14.68 -14.11
CA TRP A 112 7.86 15.16 -14.12
C TRP A 112 7.78 16.61 -13.65
N LYS A 113 8.55 16.99 -12.63
CA LYS A 113 8.63 18.38 -12.16
C LYS A 113 9.15 19.32 -13.25
N ALA A 114 10.20 18.94 -13.97
CA ALA A 114 10.76 19.73 -15.07
C ALA A 114 9.78 19.92 -16.25
N ARG A 115 8.76 19.06 -16.34
CA ARG A 115 7.71 19.11 -17.36
C ARG A 115 6.39 19.68 -16.85
N ASP A 116 6.38 20.26 -15.64
CA ASP A 116 5.20 20.78 -14.95
C ASP A 116 4.04 19.76 -14.89
N GLN A 117 4.38 18.48 -14.72
CA GLN A 117 3.40 17.42 -14.62
C GLN A 117 3.02 17.24 -13.15
N ALA A 118 1.76 17.51 -12.79
CA ALA A 118 1.28 17.28 -11.43
C ALA A 118 1.43 15.80 -11.02
N HIS A 119 1.98 15.56 -9.83
CA HIS A 119 2.20 14.24 -9.26
C HIS A 119 2.49 14.34 -7.75
N VAL A 120 2.34 13.24 -7.02
CA VAL A 120 2.82 13.10 -5.65
C VAL A 120 4.19 12.43 -5.66
N TYR A 121 5.16 13.05 -5.00
CA TYR A 121 6.45 12.43 -4.68
C TYR A 121 6.40 11.95 -3.23
N TRP A 122 6.19 10.65 -3.03
CA TRP A 122 5.82 10.09 -1.72
C TRP A 122 6.85 10.30 -0.60
N PRO A 123 8.18 10.29 -0.85
CA PRO A 123 9.17 10.66 0.16
C PRO A 123 9.05 12.10 0.69
N LYS A 124 8.36 12.98 -0.04
CA LYS A 124 8.03 14.34 0.39
C LYS A 124 6.57 14.67 0.06
N ALA A 125 5.68 13.71 0.36
CA ALA A 125 4.27 13.85 0.07
C ALA A 125 3.70 15.11 0.74
N PRO A 126 2.78 15.84 0.08
CA PRO A 126 2.10 16.94 0.74
C PRO A 126 1.25 16.41 1.90
N GLU A 127 1.13 17.20 2.96
CA GLU A 127 0.46 16.78 4.20
C GLU A 127 -0.96 16.24 3.97
N TRP A 128 -1.74 16.87 3.08
CA TRP A 128 -3.10 16.43 2.76
C TRP A 128 -3.15 14.99 2.22
N ALA A 129 -2.11 14.57 1.46
CA ALA A 129 -2.04 13.21 0.94
C ALA A 129 -1.66 12.23 2.05
N LEU A 130 -0.71 12.59 2.91
CA LEU A 130 -0.35 11.76 4.08
C LEU A 130 -1.53 11.57 5.03
N ARG A 131 -2.30 12.63 5.32
CA ARG A 131 -3.51 12.53 6.14
C ARG A 131 -4.58 11.63 5.53
N ALA A 132 -4.81 11.73 4.22
CA ALA A 132 -5.76 10.85 3.55
C ALA A 132 -5.35 9.36 3.59
N VAL A 133 -4.04 9.05 3.51
CA VAL A 133 -3.55 7.68 3.75
C VAL A 133 -3.68 7.31 5.23
N ALA A 134 -3.44 8.24 6.14
CA ALA A 134 -3.55 8.04 7.58
C ALA A 134 -4.99 7.68 8.01
N GLU A 135 -5.99 8.35 7.43
CA GLU A 135 -7.42 8.06 7.63
C GLU A 135 -7.75 6.62 7.21
N TYR A 136 -7.23 6.17 6.07
CA TYR A 136 -7.36 4.78 5.64
C TYR A 136 -6.71 3.81 6.64
N LEU A 137 -5.50 4.10 7.12
CA LEU A 137 -4.82 3.25 8.12
C LEU A 137 -5.57 3.23 9.46
N ALA A 138 -6.14 4.36 9.90
CA ALA A 138 -7.00 4.44 11.08
C ALA A 138 -8.25 3.56 10.92
N TRP A 139 -8.90 3.61 9.75
CA TRP A 139 -10.02 2.74 9.43
C TRP A 139 -9.64 1.26 9.46
N MET A 140 -8.51 0.88 8.84
CA MET A 140 -7.98 -0.48 8.90
C MET A 140 -7.69 -0.94 10.33
N HIS A 141 -7.23 -0.02 11.19
CA HIS A 141 -7.02 -0.29 12.61
C HIS A 141 -8.34 -0.55 13.35
N ILE A 142 -9.32 0.33 13.18
CA ILE A 142 -10.62 0.26 13.87
C ILE A 142 -11.39 -1.00 13.47
N HIS A 143 -11.39 -1.32 12.17
CA HIS A 143 -12.29 -2.31 11.59
C HIS A 143 -11.66 -3.68 11.35
N HIS A 144 -10.33 -3.73 11.11
CA HIS A 144 -9.60 -4.98 10.85
C HIS A 144 -8.48 -5.23 11.88
N ARG A 145 -8.37 -4.38 12.92
CA ARG A 145 -7.37 -4.52 14.00
C ARG A 145 -5.91 -4.52 13.51
N VAL A 146 -5.64 -3.95 12.34
CA VAL A 146 -4.26 -3.77 11.85
C VAL A 146 -3.50 -2.86 12.81
N PRO A 147 -2.37 -3.30 13.41
CA PRO A 147 -1.62 -2.45 14.34
C PRO A 147 -1.01 -1.22 13.66
N LEU A 148 -1.18 -0.03 14.24
CA LEU A 148 -0.53 1.22 13.77
C LEU A 148 0.95 1.30 14.20
N ARG A 149 1.75 0.38 13.68
CA ARG A 149 3.20 0.25 13.86
C ARG A 149 3.84 -0.37 12.63
N GLY A 150 5.15 -0.26 12.49
CA GLY A 150 5.87 -0.86 11.38
C GLY A 150 7.38 -0.85 11.55
N PRO A 151 8.13 -1.18 10.49
CA PRO A 151 9.59 -1.10 10.48
C PRO A 151 10.08 0.34 10.72
N ALA A 152 11.24 0.48 11.37
CA ALA A 152 11.88 1.78 11.57
C ALA A 152 12.71 2.25 10.36
N LEU A 153 13.09 1.34 9.47
CA LEU A 153 14.05 1.58 8.40
C LEU A 153 13.37 1.71 7.04
N TRP A 154 13.28 2.94 6.51
CA TRP A 154 12.68 3.26 5.22
C TRP A 154 13.72 3.92 4.29
N PRO A 155 14.63 3.14 3.68
CA PRO A 155 15.65 3.70 2.80
C PRO A 155 15.04 4.41 1.58
N ALA A 156 15.74 5.41 1.06
CA ALA A 156 15.33 6.09 -0.16
C ALA A 156 15.58 5.21 -1.40
N TYR A 157 14.77 5.38 -2.44
CA TYR A 157 15.03 4.81 -3.75
C TYR A 157 16.27 5.47 -4.39
N PRO A 158 17.15 4.72 -5.08
CA PRO A 158 17.07 3.31 -5.43
C PRO A 158 17.63 2.34 -4.37
N LYS A 159 18.19 2.82 -3.26
CA LYS A 159 18.78 1.96 -2.20
C LYS A 159 17.75 1.03 -1.55
N SER A 160 16.48 1.39 -1.56
CA SER A 160 15.37 0.54 -1.12
C SER A 160 15.06 -0.62 -2.06
N ALA A 161 15.49 -0.60 -3.32
CA ALA A 161 15.30 -1.73 -4.22
C ALA A 161 16.17 -2.93 -3.78
N GLY A 162 15.65 -4.14 -3.96
CA GLY A 162 16.30 -5.36 -3.46
C GLY A 162 16.47 -5.32 -1.95
N ASN A 163 17.67 -5.51 -1.43
CA ASN A 163 17.94 -5.42 0.02
C ASN A 163 19.21 -4.61 0.33
N ALA A 164 19.58 -3.68 -0.54
CA ALA A 164 20.80 -2.87 -0.35
C ALA A 164 20.73 -1.96 0.89
N GLY A 165 19.52 -1.62 1.35
CA GLY A 165 19.28 -0.91 2.59
C GLY A 165 19.16 -1.79 3.84
N GLY A 166 19.09 -3.13 3.71
CA GLY A 166 18.91 -4.05 4.84
C GLY A 166 17.50 -4.05 5.45
N GLN A 167 16.52 -3.47 4.76
CA GLN A 167 15.15 -3.29 5.23
C GLN A 167 14.25 -4.51 5.01
N ARG A 168 14.60 -5.42 4.09
CA ARG A 168 13.74 -6.55 3.72
C ARG A 168 13.67 -7.58 4.85
N MET A 169 12.45 -7.98 5.20
CA MET A 169 12.22 -9.00 6.19
C MET A 169 12.66 -10.38 5.68
N THR A 170 13.04 -11.25 6.61
CA THR A 170 13.09 -12.70 6.35
C THR A 170 11.67 -13.26 6.30
N GLY A 171 11.50 -14.48 5.77
CA GLY A 171 10.21 -15.17 5.81
C GLY A 171 9.67 -15.35 7.23
N GLU A 172 10.54 -15.72 8.18
CA GLU A 172 10.18 -15.83 9.61
C GLU A 172 9.67 -14.50 10.18
N ARG A 173 10.39 -13.40 9.91
CA ARG A 173 9.98 -12.08 10.39
C ARG A 173 8.66 -11.64 9.77
N TRP A 174 8.43 -11.95 8.49
CA TRP A 174 7.17 -11.67 7.81
C TRP A 174 6.01 -12.47 8.40
N ASN A 175 6.19 -13.77 8.65
CA ASN A 175 5.18 -14.63 9.28
C ASN A 175 4.74 -14.14 10.66
N ALA A 176 5.63 -13.50 11.41
CA ALA A 176 5.33 -12.90 12.71
C ALA A 176 4.85 -11.44 12.63
N PHE A 177 4.96 -10.79 11.47
CA PHE A 177 4.69 -9.36 11.33
C PHE A 177 3.20 -9.05 11.39
N LYS A 178 2.87 -7.95 12.06
CA LYS A 178 1.54 -7.34 12.08
C LYS A 178 1.70 -5.83 12.14
N GLY A 179 1.05 -5.13 11.22
CA GLY A 179 1.04 -3.67 11.14
C GLY A 179 1.17 -3.15 9.71
N VAL A 180 1.84 -2.03 9.53
CA VAL A 180 1.97 -1.34 8.24
C VAL A 180 3.42 -1.36 7.78
N CYS A 181 3.67 -1.71 6.52
CA CYS A 181 5.00 -1.61 5.92
C CYS A 181 4.92 -1.25 4.43
N GLY A 182 6.05 -0.92 3.81
CA GLY A 182 6.17 -0.76 2.36
C GLY A 182 6.54 -2.04 1.61
N HIS A 183 6.31 -2.09 0.30
CA HIS A 183 6.68 -3.21 -0.58
C HIS A 183 8.16 -3.62 -0.45
N MET A 184 9.05 -2.64 -0.21
CA MET A 184 10.48 -2.88 0.03
C MET A 184 10.81 -3.79 1.21
N HIS A 185 9.88 -3.95 2.16
CA HIS A 185 10.09 -4.78 3.35
C HIS A 185 9.65 -6.23 3.14
N VAL A 186 8.78 -6.50 2.18
CA VAL A 186 8.16 -7.82 1.99
C VAL A 186 9.21 -8.81 1.47
N PRO A 187 9.36 -10.03 2.04
CA PRO A 187 10.30 -11.01 1.52
C PRO A 187 9.98 -11.43 0.09
N GLU A 188 10.92 -12.09 -0.59
CA GLU A 188 10.78 -12.69 -1.94
C GLU A 188 10.53 -11.70 -3.11
N ASN A 189 10.25 -10.45 -2.79
CA ASN A 189 10.10 -9.34 -3.71
C ASN A 189 11.44 -8.60 -3.86
N ALA A 190 11.60 -7.80 -4.92
CA ALA A 190 12.80 -6.98 -5.17
C ALA A 190 12.50 -5.48 -5.31
N HIS A 191 11.25 -5.10 -5.10
CA HIS A 191 10.74 -3.75 -5.23
C HIS A 191 11.25 -2.82 -4.13
N GLY A 192 11.31 -1.51 -4.41
CA GLY A 192 11.87 -0.48 -3.53
C GLY A 192 10.87 0.59 -3.06
N ASP A 193 9.64 0.54 -3.55
CA ASP A 193 8.55 1.41 -3.15
C ASP A 193 8.05 1.09 -1.72
N PRO A 194 7.46 2.09 -1.03
CA PRO A 194 7.24 3.48 -1.44
C PRO A 194 8.46 4.39 -1.19
N GLY A 195 9.67 3.83 -1.12
CA GLY A 195 10.90 4.55 -0.81
C GLY A 195 10.89 5.16 0.60
N ALA A 196 11.61 6.25 0.80
CA ALA A 196 11.70 6.94 2.10
C ALA A 196 10.44 7.76 2.43
N LEU A 197 9.27 7.12 2.41
CA LEU A 197 8.01 7.67 2.90
C LEU A 197 8.18 8.12 4.36
N ASP A 198 7.63 9.29 4.70
CA ASP A 198 7.60 9.80 6.08
C ASP A 198 6.60 8.98 6.93
N PHE A 199 7.03 7.77 7.28
CA PHE A 199 6.21 6.79 7.97
C PHE A 199 5.92 7.19 9.42
N GLU A 200 6.82 7.93 10.06
CA GLU A 200 6.59 8.45 11.41
C GLU A 200 5.44 9.47 11.42
N ALA A 201 5.49 10.47 10.52
CA ALA A 201 4.39 11.42 10.39
C ALA A 201 3.07 10.72 10.02
N LEU A 202 3.11 9.76 9.09
CA LEU A 202 1.94 8.98 8.69
C LEU A 202 1.29 8.23 9.88
N LEU A 203 2.09 7.55 10.70
CA LEU A 203 1.57 6.85 11.88
C LEU A 203 1.03 7.82 12.94
N ASN A 204 1.65 8.99 13.11
CA ASN A 204 1.17 10.00 14.04
C ASN A 204 -0.20 10.54 13.61
N PHE A 205 -0.38 10.85 12.32
CA PHE A 205 -1.69 11.23 11.79
C PHE A 205 -2.73 10.10 11.94
N ALA A 206 -2.35 8.85 11.70
CA ALA A 206 -3.29 7.73 11.78
C ALA A 206 -3.77 7.52 13.21
N LYS A 207 -2.86 7.61 14.19
CA LYS A 207 -3.21 7.51 15.62
C LYS A 207 -4.09 8.66 16.09
N ALA A 208 -3.87 9.87 15.58
CA ALA A 208 -4.74 11.01 15.87
C ALA A 208 -6.15 10.76 15.31
N ALA A 209 -6.27 10.31 14.07
CA ALA A 209 -7.56 10.01 13.43
C ALA A 209 -8.35 8.85 14.08
N VAL A 210 -7.72 8.00 14.90
CA VAL A 210 -8.43 6.99 15.71
C VAL A 210 -9.10 7.60 16.95
N GLN A 211 -8.61 8.74 17.42
CA GLN A 211 -9.10 9.42 18.63
C GLN A 211 -10.21 10.45 18.33
N ASP A 212 -10.34 10.84 17.07
CA ASP A 212 -11.36 11.77 16.57
C ASP A 212 -12.70 11.05 16.31
#